data_AF-A0A483AKD9-F1
#
_entry.id   AF-A0A483AKD9-F1
#
_cell.length_a   1.000
_cell.length_b   1.000
_cell.length_c   1.000
_cell.angle_alpha   90.00
_cell.angle_beta   90.00
_cell.angle_gamma   90.00
#
_symmetry.space_group_name_H-M   'P 1'
#
loop_
_entity.id
_entity.type
_entity.pdbx_description
1 polymer ?
#
loop_
_entity_poly.entity_id
_entity_poly.type
_entity_poly.pdbx_seq_one_letter_code
_entity_poly.pdbx_strand_id
1 'polypeptide(L)'
;MINQRPRVVDDKTRIGDFGLDTIIGKGHKGAVVTIVDRKSKILLAKPVKRRTAALVSEAIIQLLKPYINHTHTLTPDNRKEFAYHYSA
;
A
#
# COMPACT_ATOMS: atom_id res chain seq x y z
N MET A 1 1.05 10.88 -11.73
CA MET A 1 2.08 11.94 -11.60
C MET A 1 2.71 11.84 -10.22
N ILE A 2 4.05 11.89 -10.11
CA ILE A 2 4.79 11.85 -8.83
C ILE A 2 4.92 13.26 -8.20
N ASN A 3 4.59 14.32 -8.95
CA ASN A 3 4.89 15.73 -8.62
C ASN A 3 4.14 16.33 -7.42
N GLN A 4 3.32 15.57 -6.69
CA GLN A 4 2.63 16.03 -5.48
C GLN A 4 3.04 15.28 -4.22
N ARG A 5 4.01 14.35 -4.30
CA ARG A 5 4.51 13.67 -3.11
C ARG A 5 5.34 14.65 -2.28
N PRO A 6 5.07 14.81 -0.97
CA PRO A 6 5.92 15.61 -0.10
C PRO A 6 7.36 15.11 -0.14
N ARG A 7 8.34 16.01 -0.21
CA ARG A 7 9.77 15.64 -0.35
C ARG A 7 10.26 14.66 0.72
N VAL A 8 9.71 14.76 1.94
CA VAL A 8 9.99 13.85 3.07
C VAL A 8 9.75 12.37 2.73
N VAL A 9 8.79 12.07 1.84
CA VAL A 9 8.46 10.71 1.38
C VAL A 9 9.55 10.17 0.45
N ASP A 10 10.06 11.03 -0.45
CA ASP A 10 11.12 10.68 -1.40
C ASP A 10 12.50 10.62 -0.72
N ASP A 11 12.74 11.53 0.22
CA ASP A 11 13.95 11.58 1.05
C ASP A 11 13.96 10.44 2.09
N LYS A 12 12.81 9.80 2.37
CA LYS A 12 12.64 8.65 3.28
C LYS A 12 13.11 8.96 4.70
N THR A 13 12.85 10.17 5.18
CA THR A 13 13.43 10.71 6.43
C THR A 13 12.58 10.50 7.68
N ARG A 14 11.31 10.08 7.56
CA ARG A 14 10.45 9.70 8.70
C ARG A 14 9.77 8.33 8.51
N ILE A 15 9.38 7.72 9.62
CA ILE A 15 8.53 6.53 9.65
C ILE A 15 7.07 6.97 9.48
N GLY A 16 6.25 6.14 8.85
CA GLY A 16 4.82 6.40 8.64
C GLY A 16 4.45 6.77 7.20
N ASP A 17 5.42 6.79 6.29
CA ASP A 17 5.19 7.02 4.87
C ASP A 17 5.23 5.68 4.14
N PHE A 18 4.04 5.12 3.91
CA PHE A 18 3.86 3.76 3.40
C PHE A 18 3.66 3.74 1.88
N GLY A 19 4.36 2.83 1.20
CA GLY A 19 4.08 2.43 -0.16
C GLY A 19 3.13 1.23 -0.20
N LEU A 20 2.08 1.28 -1.02
CA LEU A 20 1.18 0.16 -1.28
C LEU A 20 1.54 -0.50 -2.60
N ASP A 21 1.54 -1.83 -2.58
CA ASP A 21 1.77 -2.64 -3.76
C ASP A 21 0.98 -3.96 -3.69
N THR A 22 0.80 -4.61 -4.84
CA THR A 22 0.16 -5.92 -4.95
C THR A 22 1.00 -6.85 -5.83
N ILE A 23 1.34 -8.01 -5.28
CA ILE A 23 2.02 -9.09 -6.01
C ILE A 23 0.95 -10.05 -6.54
N ILE A 24 0.92 -10.28 -7.86
CA ILE A 24 -0.07 -11.15 -8.50
C ILE A 24 0.46 -12.58 -8.55
N GLY A 25 -0.34 -13.55 -8.12
CA GLY A 25 -0.02 -14.96 -8.26
C GLY A 25 0.01 -15.43 -9.71
N LYS A 26 0.81 -16.45 -10.02
CA LYS A 26 0.91 -17.04 -11.37
C LYS A 26 -0.47 -17.43 -11.90
N GLY A 27 -0.76 -17.07 -13.16
CA GLY A 27 -2.06 -17.33 -13.78
C GLY A 27 -3.22 -16.53 -13.18
N HIS A 28 -2.93 -15.38 -12.55
CA HIS A 28 -3.91 -14.50 -11.90
C HIS A 28 -4.71 -15.18 -10.76
N LYS A 29 -4.17 -16.27 -10.20
CA LYS A 29 -4.77 -16.98 -9.06
C LYS A 29 -4.27 -16.34 -7.77
N GLY A 30 -5.08 -15.43 -7.23
CA GLY A 30 -4.80 -14.73 -5.97
C GLY A 30 -3.77 -13.61 -6.12
N ALA A 31 -3.57 -12.91 -5.01
CA ALA A 31 -2.59 -11.84 -4.89
C ALA A 31 -2.08 -11.71 -3.46
N VAL A 32 -1.00 -10.98 -3.26
CA VAL A 32 -0.50 -10.57 -1.95
C VAL A 32 -0.48 -9.05 -1.91
N VAL A 33 -1.23 -8.46 -1.00
CA VAL A 33 -1.16 -7.03 -0.71
C VAL A 33 0.06 -6.79 0.16
N THR A 34 0.87 -5.82 -0.20
CA THR A 34 2.09 -5.44 0.52
C THR A 34 2.09 -3.95 0.84
N ILE A 35 2.47 -3.61 2.06
CA ILE A 35 2.60 -2.24 2.56
C ILE A 35 4.00 -2.10 3.15
N VAL A 36 4.78 -1.15 2.64
CA VAL A 36 6.18 -0.98 3.06
C VAL A 36 6.39 0.43 3.57
N ASP A 37 6.87 0.57 4.81
CA ASP A 37 7.34 1.85 5.31
C ASP A 37 8.64 2.24 4.60
N ARG A 38 8.65 3.43 3.97
CA ARG A 38 9.76 3.83 3.10
C ARG A 38 11.07 4.08 3.85
N LYS A 39 11.04 4.44 5.14
CA LYS A 39 12.24 4.66 5.96
C LYS A 39 12.74 3.38 6.60
N SER A 40 11.94 2.77 7.46
CA SER A 40 12.30 1.60 8.28
C SER A 40 12.38 0.29 7.49
N LYS A 41 11.78 0.25 6.30
CA LYS A 41 11.68 -0.95 5.44
C LYS A 41 10.84 -2.09 6.04
N ILE A 42 10.07 -1.82 7.09
CA ILE A 42 9.11 -2.80 7.61
C ILE A 42 8.09 -3.11 6.53
N LEU A 43 7.92 -4.41 6.24
CA LEU A 43 6.95 -4.94 5.29
C LEU A 43 5.78 -5.56 6.05
N LEU A 44 4.59 -5.12 5.72
CA LEU A 44 3.33 -5.77 6.08
C LEU A 44 2.78 -6.45 4.83
N ALA A 45 2.39 -7.71 4.94
CA ALA A 45 1.90 -8.47 3.79
C ALA A 45 0.70 -9.34 4.16
N LYS A 46 -0.28 -9.41 3.26
CA LYS A 46 -1.44 -10.29 3.43
C LYS A 46 -1.86 -10.93 2.10
N PRO A 47 -1.97 -12.27 2.03
CA PRO A 47 -2.53 -12.94 0.87
C PRO A 47 -4.04 -12.68 0.75
N VAL A 48 -4.51 -12.47 -0.47
CA VAL A 48 -5.92 -12.34 -0.83
C VAL A 48 -6.27 -13.35 -1.92
N LYS A 49 -7.46 -13.97 -1.81
CA LYS A 49 -7.91 -15.02 -2.74
C LYS A 49 -8.07 -14.51 -4.18
N ARG A 50 -8.40 -13.23 -4.34
CA ARG A 50 -8.57 -12.55 -5.64
C ARG A 50 -8.16 -11.08 -5.50
N ARG A 51 -7.72 -10.48 -6.60
CA ARG A 51 -7.38 -9.04 -6.68
C ARG A 51 -8.62 -8.19 -6.97
N THR A 52 -9.63 -8.29 -6.10
CA THR A 52 -10.79 -7.40 -6.16
C THR A 52 -10.56 -6.19 -5.27
N ALA A 53 -11.15 -5.06 -5.66
CA ALA A 53 -11.18 -3.82 -4.90
C ALA A 53 -11.45 -4.04 -3.40
N ALA A 54 -12.57 -4.72 -3.10
CA ALA A 54 -13.02 -4.97 -1.74
C ALA A 54 -12.00 -5.78 -0.92
N LEU A 55 -11.46 -6.87 -1.47
CA LEU A 55 -10.50 -7.73 -0.74
C LEU A 55 -9.16 -7.02 -0.53
N VAL A 56 -8.72 -6.20 -1.48
CA VAL A 56 -7.50 -5.41 -1.36
C VAL A 56 -7.68 -4.33 -0.28
N SER A 57 -8.78 -3.57 -0.31
CA SER A 57 -9.08 -2.55 0.71
C SER A 57 -9.20 -3.14 2.11
N GLU A 58 -9.89 -4.27 2.26
CA GLU A 58 -10.00 -4.97 3.54
C GLU A 58 -8.62 -5.41 4.05
N ALA A 59 -7.77 -5.96 3.17
CA ALA A 59 -6.41 -6.32 3.54
C ALA A 59 -5.58 -5.11 3.99
N ILE A 60 -5.69 -3.97 3.30
CA ILE A 60 -5.01 -2.73 3.68
C ILE A 60 -5.44 -2.28 5.07
N ILE A 61 -6.75 -2.22 5.34
CA ILE A 61 -7.29 -1.82 6.64
C ILE A 61 -6.76 -2.73 7.74
N GLN A 62 -6.79 -4.05 7.54
CA GLN A 62 -6.33 -4.99 8.56
C GLN A 62 -4.83 -4.87 8.83
N LEU A 63 -4.01 -4.66 7.79
CA LEU A 63 -2.57 -4.46 7.94
C LEU A 63 -2.23 -3.14 8.63
N LEU A 64 -2.92 -2.04 8.32
CA LEU A 64 -2.63 -0.71 8.86
C LEU A 64 -3.32 -0.41 10.19
N LYS A 65 -4.35 -1.16 10.59
CA LYS A 65 -5.08 -0.92 11.85
C LYS A 65 -4.17 -0.74 13.08
N PRO A 66 -3.11 -1.53 13.27
CA PRO A 66 -2.18 -1.33 14.41
C PRO A 66 -1.30 -0.08 14.28
N TYR A 67 -1.15 0.48 13.08
CA TYR A 67 -0.22 1.56 12.74
C TYR A 67 -0.91 2.85 12.31
N ILE A 68 -2.24 2.93 12.42
CA ILE A 68 -3.02 4.06 11.90
C ILE A 68 -2.60 5.39 12.52
N ASN A 69 -2.29 5.42 13.81
CA ASN A 69 -1.82 6.59 14.54
C ASN A 69 -0.38 7.01 14.16
N HIS A 70 0.33 6.15 13.44
CA HIS A 70 1.70 6.38 12.97
C HIS A 70 1.76 6.48 11.44
N THR A 71 0.60 6.51 10.76
CA THR A 71 0.51 6.63 9.30
C THR A 71 0.38 8.09 8.92
N HIS A 72 1.37 8.61 8.19
CA HIS A 72 1.36 9.97 7.63
C HIS A 72 0.92 10.01 6.19
N THR A 73 1.47 9.11 5.36
CA THR A 73 1.07 9.00 3.95
C THR A 73 0.91 7.55 3.56
N LEU A 74 -0.06 7.30 2.69
CA LEU A 74 -0.26 6.00 2.06
C LEU A 74 -0.28 6.24 0.57
N THR A 75 0.73 5.72 -0.12
CA THR A 75 0.88 5.98 -1.55
C THR A 75 0.86 4.69 -2.34
N PRO A 76 -0.14 4.46 -3.20
CA PRO A 76 -0.04 3.39 -4.18
C PRO A 76 1.12 3.66 -5.13
N ASP A 77 1.99 2.68 -5.27
CA ASP A 77 2.93 2.69 -6.38
C ASP A 77 2.15 2.46 -7.68
N ASN A 78 2.65 3.06 -8.77
CA ASN A 78 1.93 3.39 -10.01
C ASN A 78 1.48 2.19 -10.86
N ARG A 79 1.16 1.04 -10.25
CA ARG A 79 0.47 -0.07 -10.90
C ARG A 79 -1.00 0.32 -11.08
N LYS A 80 -1.55 0.01 -12.25
CA LYS A 80 -2.93 0.32 -12.70
C LYS A 80 -4.04 -0.14 -11.74
N GLU A 81 -3.70 -0.94 -10.75
CA GLU A 81 -4.59 -1.63 -9.82
C GLU A 81 -5.18 -0.72 -8.75
N PHE A 82 -4.55 0.44 -8.50
CA PHE A 82 -4.98 1.39 -7.47
C PHE A 82 -5.61 2.67 -8.03
N ALA A 83 -5.80 2.77 -9.35
CA ALA A 83 -6.28 3.98 -10.02
C ALA A 83 -7.76 4.35 -9.71
N TYR A 84 -8.51 3.48 -9.01
CA TYR A 84 -9.95 3.63 -8.80
C TYR A 84 -10.40 3.75 -7.34
N HIS A 85 -9.50 3.93 -6.35
CA HIS A 85 -9.87 3.74 -4.93
C HIS A 85 -9.66 4.94 -4.00
N TYR A 86 -9.60 6.16 -4.54
CA TYR A 86 -9.74 7.36 -3.71
C TYR A 86 -10.99 8.12 -4.11
N SER A 87 -12.13 7.65 -3.61
CA SER A 87 -13.28 8.52 -3.33
C SER A 87 -13.36 8.63 -1.82
N ALA A 88 -13.01 9.80 -1.30
CA ALA A 88 -13.30 10.21 0.06
C ALA A 88 -14.81 10.22 0.31
#